data_AF-A0A661A1I7-F1
#
_entry.id   AF-A0A661A1I7-F1
#
_cell.length_a   1.000
_cell.length_b   1.000
_cell.length_c   1.000
_cell.angle_alpha   90.00
_cell.angle_beta   90.00
_cell.angle_gamma   90.00
#
_symmetry.space_group_name_H-M   'P 1'
#
loop_
_entity.id
_entity.type
_entity.pdbx_description
1 polymer ?
#
loop_
_entity_poly.entity_id
_entity_poly.type
_entity_poly.pdbx_seq_one_letter_code
_entity_poly.pdbx_strand_id
1 'polypeptide(L)'
;MEEKTAVIYGTSVASMRTAANLGKLGYRVIVLNKGDFLDDIPHQLSHTRPRAICNLCLRFVLKRMKNVSFLHNVEIDSIKRNGKIEITLKHTLPDVSPEKCVECNKCLETGKVRVIYRSMGNSTYIVDWESVENPEEFSKVCPFGAINPDRGVREEKVTADVFVIGSNYTPEEMEKLKDFGYGEIEDVVTIDQVENWFLGIGPALEALKRPSDGETPSSVALIVTQGMKETSNCEGFEPFIHAVETGLSIKELDPSIDIKVFSRDLFTWGKGQISLVKRAMDMGIEFVMVEDVEVGGVIKWNNNEFRSDLTILFPPQRPPEMNREIAEKLGVELDEKGCIKTGLIPVETSIPHVYAVGESIGHFTNIDSLNDASAVASLVFSEFGKASVKAQAPEEEVRIDQYAEPRTGVYVCRCALGEIDGEMLREKIEGLPHVSKVEFMDYLCLNSAIEKVEQDVRRGDVNRIVLGACSPWHRGLFMQNALRLRGIPQSIIDIAEIREMGVSPHKEYVLEEVMEKVFDLIKLSAKKLYGADVYSEPVVDINQTIAIVGSDLSGLIAGYYAGKRGINTYMLLPAKPTISDELFWIYDELSTFNSVKLIESVKIKSITGYVGNYLIDYE
;
A
#
# COMPACT_ATOMS: atom_id res chain seq x y z
N MET A 1 -1.61 -30.75 7.31
CA MET A 1 -1.30 -29.77 8.38
C MET A 1 -2.58 -29.06 8.74
N GLU A 2 -2.85 -28.90 10.04
CA GLU A 2 -3.99 -28.13 10.55
C GLU A 2 -3.91 -26.69 10.03
N GLU A 3 -5.05 -26.10 9.66
CA GLU A 3 -5.13 -24.70 9.25
C GLU A 3 -4.82 -23.81 10.46
N LYS A 4 -3.85 -22.91 10.29
CA LYS A 4 -3.42 -21.95 11.33
C LYS A 4 -3.96 -20.57 11.01
N THR A 5 -4.51 -19.91 12.04
CA THR A 5 -5.18 -18.62 11.89
C THR A 5 -4.39 -17.51 12.57
N ALA A 6 -4.11 -16.45 11.83
CA ALA A 6 -3.56 -15.20 12.33
C ALA A 6 -4.64 -14.12 12.34
N VAL A 7 -4.84 -13.47 13.48
CA VAL A 7 -5.74 -12.32 13.60
C VAL A 7 -4.92 -11.06 13.81
N ILE A 8 -5.20 -10.03 13.02
CA ILE A 8 -4.48 -8.75 13.06
C ILE A 8 -5.48 -7.66 13.41
N TYR A 9 -5.25 -6.92 14.49
CA TYR A 9 -6.08 -5.82 14.94
C TYR A 9 -5.49 -4.48 14.50
N GLY A 10 -6.13 -3.85 13.51
CA GLY A 10 -5.67 -2.61 12.90
C GLY A 10 -5.34 -2.74 11.41
N THR A 11 -5.27 -1.59 10.73
CA THR A 11 -5.10 -1.49 9.27
C THR A 11 -3.89 -0.66 8.87
N SER A 12 -2.95 -0.43 9.78
CA SER A 12 -1.74 0.33 9.48
C SER A 12 -0.89 -0.32 8.39
N VAL A 13 0.10 0.42 7.87
CA VAL A 13 1.07 -0.11 6.90
C VAL A 13 1.72 -1.42 7.39
N ALA A 14 2.09 -1.46 8.68
CA ALA A 14 2.65 -2.63 9.31
C ALA A 14 1.65 -3.79 9.34
N SER A 15 0.39 -3.52 9.70
CA SER A 15 -0.69 -4.51 9.74
C SER A 15 -0.93 -5.14 8.37
N MET A 16 -1.06 -4.29 7.35
CA MET A 16 -1.32 -4.72 5.97
C MET A 16 -0.14 -5.51 5.40
N ARG A 17 1.10 -5.10 5.71
CA ARG A 17 2.29 -5.85 5.33
C ARG A 17 2.37 -7.19 6.07
N THR A 18 2.02 -7.22 7.35
CA THR A 18 2.01 -8.45 8.17
C THR A 18 0.99 -9.44 7.59
N ALA A 19 -0.20 -8.97 7.26
CA ALA A 19 -1.24 -9.77 6.59
C ALA A 19 -0.72 -10.39 5.30
N ALA A 20 -0.01 -9.61 4.47
CA ALA A 20 0.53 -10.08 3.20
C ALA A 20 1.61 -11.14 3.41
N ASN A 21 2.50 -10.93 4.38
CA ASN A 21 3.57 -11.87 4.68
C ASN A 21 3.00 -13.19 5.24
N LEU A 22 2.12 -13.13 6.25
CA LEU A 22 1.52 -14.33 6.84
C LEU A 22 0.63 -15.08 5.84
N GLY A 23 -0.15 -14.36 5.03
CA GLY A 23 -0.95 -14.99 3.99
C GLY A 23 -0.08 -15.70 2.93
N LYS A 24 1.09 -15.15 2.57
CA LYS A 24 2.06 -15.81 1.66
C LYS A 24 2.71 -17.04 2.28
N LEU A 25 2.84 -17.07 3.61
CA LEU A 25 3.30 -18.25 4.35
C LEU A 25 2.21 -19.32 4.50
N GLY A 26 1.00 -19.07 4.01
CA GLY A 26 -0.10 -20.03 3.94
C GLY A 26 -1.03 -20.01 5.16
N TYR A 27 -1.01 -18.95 5.97
CA TYR A 27 -1.90 -18.80 7.13
C TYR A 27 -3.26 -18.26 6.69
N ARG A 28 -4.33 -18.64 7.38
CA ARG A 28 -5.60 -17.92 7.28
C ARG A 28 -5.45 -16.63 8.05
N VAL A 29 -5.63 -15.49 7.40
CA VAL A 29 -5.47 -14.17 8.00
C VAL A 29 -6.82 -13.46 8.08
N ILE A 30 -7.15 -12.96 9.26
CA ILE A 30 -8.33 -12.14 9.49
C ILE A 30 -7.83 -10.78 9.99
N VAL A 31 -8.04 -9.74 9.19
CA VAL A 31 -7.70 -8.36 9.56
C VAL A 31 -8.95 -7.68 10.10
N LEU A 32 -8.86 -7.20 11.33
CA LEU A 32 -9.94 -6.53 12.05
C LEU A 32 -9.76 -5.02 11.92
N ASN A 33 -10.71 -4.38 11.26
CA ASN A 33 -10.77 -2.93 11.11
C ASN A 33 -11.84 -2.35 12.04
N LYS A 34 -11.43 -1.48 12.97
CA LYS A 34 -12.36 -0.76 13.86
C LYS A 34 -13.21 0.27 13.11
N GLY A 35 -12.67 0.85 12.04
CA GLY A 35 -13.37 1.84 11.22
C GLY A 35 -14.48 1.27 10.32
N ASP A 36 -15.28 2.19 9.78
CA ASP A 36 -16.30 2.00 8.75
C ASP A 36 -15.72 1.38 7.47
N PHE A 37 -14.51 1.78 7.12
CA PHE A 37 -13.78 1.30 5.96
C PHE A 37 -12.28 1.19 6.22
N LEU A 38 -11.58 0.53 5.30
CA LEU A 38 -10.11 0.48 5.36
C LEU A 38 -9.59 1.91 5.15
N ASP A 39 -8.74 2.42 6.04
CA ASP A 39 -8.16 3.78 6.04
C ASP A 39 -9.18 4.90 6.36
N ASP A 40 -10.08 4.68 7.33
CA ASP A 40 -10.90 5.76 7.91
C ASP A 40 -10.07 6.93 8.42
N ILE A 41 -8.93 6.61 9.00
CA ILE A 41 -7.87 7.55 9.29
C ILE A 41 -7.02 7.58 8.03
N PRO A 42 -7.03 8.69 7.26
CA PRO A 42 -6.19 8.82 6.07
C PRO A 42 -4.76 8.49 6.46
N HIS A 43 -4.18 7.44 5.87
CA HIS A 43 -2.77 7.17 6.12
C HIS A 43 -1.97 8.32 5.52
N GLN A 44 -1.16 8.96 6.36
CA GLN A 44 -0.27 10.03 5.93
C GLN A 44 0.60 9.53 4.78
N LEU A 45 0.54 10.26 3.66
CA LEU A 45 1.22 10.02 2.40
C LEU A 45 0.69 8.89 1.52
N SER A 46 0.36 9.26 0.28
CA SER A 46 0.34 8.31 -0.84
C SER A 46 1.75 7.80 -1.19
N HIS A 47 2.81 8.55 -0.87
CA HIS A 47 4.22 8.23 -1.16
C HIS A 47 5.19 8.89 -0.16
N THR A 48 5.98 8.14 0.62
CA THR A 48 7.12 8.70 1.37
C THR A 48 8.43 8.58 0.58
N ARG A 49 9.03 9.65 0.07
CA ARG A 49 10.40 9.65 -0.49
C ARG A 49 11.45 9.42 0.66
N PRO A 50 12.73 9.11 0.36
CA PRO A 50 13.30 8.72 -0.93
C PRO A 50 12.94 7.30 -1.38
N ARG A 51 12.24 6.49 -0.56
CA ARG A 51 11.93 5.08 -0.90
C ARG A 51 10.54 4.85 -1.50
N ALA A 52 9.73 5.89 -1.60
CA ALA A 52 8.38 5.94 -2.18
C ALA A 52 7.46 4.79 -1.70
N ILE A 53 7.38 4.57 -0.38
CA ILE A 53 6.46 3.55 0.15
C ILE A 53 5.04 4.07 0.03
N CYS A 54 4.21 3.29 -0.65
CA CYS A 54 2.79 3.52 -0.81
C CYS A 54 1.99 2.39 -0.15
N ASN A 55 1.09 2.74 0.78
CA ASN A 55 0.20 1.78 1.45
C ASN A 55 -0.88 1.24 0.51
N LEU A 56 -1.23 1.99 -0.53
CA LEU A 56 -2.28 1.63 -1.48
C LEU A 56 -1.93 0.33 -2.23
N CYS A 57 -0.64 0.11 -2.52
CA CYS A 57 -0.18 -1.09 -3.24
C CYS A 57 -0.46 -2.39 -2.48
N LEU A 58 -0.35 -2.41 -1.15
CA LEU A 58 -0.55 -3.62 -0.35
C LEU A 58 -2.00 -4.10 -0.39
N ARG A 59 -2.97 -3.20 -0.48
CA ARG A 59 -4.39 -3.54 -0.56
C ARG A 59 -4.72 -4.40 -1.78
N PHE A 60 -4.13 -4.08 -2.92
CA PHE A 60 -4.34 -4.86 -4.14
C PHE A 60 -3.78 -6.26 -4.02
N VAL A 61 -2.64 -6.40 -3.34
CA VAL A 61 -2.05 -7.71 -3.07
C VAL A 61 -2.99 -8.51 -2.16
N LEU A 62 -3.44 -7.92 -1.05
CA LEU A 62 -4.28 -8.61 -0.05
C LEU A 62 -5.65 -9.01 -0.61
N LYS A 63 -6.32 -8.13 -1.37
CA LYS A 63 -7.60 -8.46 -2.03
C LYS A 63 -7.52 -9.66 -2.97
N ARG A 64 -6.33 -9.99 -3.47
CA ARG A 64 -6.11 -11.15 -4.36
C ARG A 64 -5.79 -12.44 -3.59
N MET A 65 -5.59 -12.35 -2.27
CA MET A 65 -5.23 -13.50 -1.44
C MET A 65 -6.50 -14.10 -0.84
N LYS A 66 -6.89 -15.28 -1.33
CA LYS A 66 -8.12 -15.99 -0.89
C LYS A 66 -8.13 -16.35 0.60
N ASN A 67 -6.96 -16.37 1.23
CA ASN A 67 -6.76 -16.67 2.64
C ASN A 67 -6.59 -15.43 3.51
N VAL A 68 -6.77 -14.23 2.96
CA VAL A 68 -6.82 -12.98 3.73
C VAL A 68 -8.24 -12.44 3.65
N SER A 69 -8.82 -12.13 4.81
CA SER A 69 -10.16 -11.56 4.92
C SER A 69 -10.13 -10.31 5.79
N PHE A 70 -11.07 -9.39 5.54
CA PHE A 70 -11.23 -8.17 6.31
C PHE A 70 -12.61 -8.18 6.96
N LEU A 71 -12.65 -7.87 8.26
CA LEU A 71 -13.86 -7.53 8.98
C LEU A 71 -13.84 -6.03 9.23
N HIS A 72 -14.95 -5.35 8.95
CA HIS A 72 -15.11 -3.89 9.11
C HIS A 72 -16.02 -3.59 10.30
N ASN A 73 -16.01 -2.37 10.82
CA ASN A 73 -16.82 -1.97 11.97
C ASN A 73 -16.62 -2.88 13.19
N VAL A 74 -15.38 -3.35 13.41
CA VAL A 74 -15.12 -4.37 14.41
C VAL A 74 -14.91 -3.74 15.79
N GLU A 75 -15.73 -4.17 16.73
CA GLU A 75 -15.50 -4.01 18.16
C GLU A 75 -15.12 -5.37 18.76
N ILE A 76 -14.02 -5.42 19.52
CA ILE A 76 -13.64 -6.64 20.24
C ILE A 76 -14.38 -6.63 21.58
N ASP A 77 -15.35 -7.51 21.75
CA ASP A 77 -16.12 -7.63 22.99
C ASP A 77 -15.24 -8.23 24.11
N SER A 78 -14.63 -9.39 23.86
CA SER A 78 -13.76 -10.07 24.82
C SER A 78 -12.70 -10.95 24.17
N ILE A 79 -11.58 -11.15 24.88
CA ILE A 79 -10.52 -12.08 24.52
C ILE A 79 -10.29 -13.05 25.67
N LYS A 80 -10.24 -14.35 25.37
CA LYS A 80 -9.93 -15.42 26.33
C LYS A 80 -8.77 -16.23 25.82
N ARG A 81 -7.92 -16.72 26.73
CA ARG A 81 -6.75 -17.52 26.40
C ARG A 81 -6.80 -18.86 27.12
N ASN A 82 -7.23 -19.90 26.41
CA ASN A 82 -7.31 -21.27 26.93
C ASN A 82 -6.54 -22.21 25.98
N GLY A 83 -5.22 -22.02 25.88
CA GLY A 83 -4.35 -22.72 24.92
C GLY A 83 -4.37 -22.11 23.51
N LYS A 84 -5.53 -21.71 22.99
CA LYS A 84 -5.67 -20.80 21.82
C LYS A 84 -6.25 -19.45 22.26
N ILE A 85 -6.09 -18.42 21.43
CA ILE A 85 -6.67 -17.08 21.65
C ILE A 85 -8.07 -17.07 21.06
N GLU A 86 -9.10 -17.01 21.90
CA GLU A 86 -10.50 -16.93 21.50
C GLU A 86 -10.98 -15.48 21.60
N ILE A 87 -11.51 -14.95 20.51
CA ILE A 87 -11.89 -13.55 20.37
C ILE A 87 -13.39 -13.51 20.05
N THR A 88 -14.15 -12.77 20.84
CA THR A 88 -15.56 -12.48 20.55
C THR A 88 -15.64 -11.08 19.97
N LEU A 89 -16.21 -10.97 18.77
CA LEU A 89 -16.29 -9.76 17.98
C LEU A 89 -17.74 -9.36 17.80
N LYS A 90 -17.99 -8.05 17.76
CA LYS A 90 -19.21 -7.44 17.23
C LYS A 90 -18.84 -6.64 15.99
N HIS A 91 -19.54 -6.86 14.89
CA HIS A 91 -19.26 -6.13 13.65
C HIS A 91 -20.49 -5.96 12.76
N THR A 92 -20.41 -5.04 11.81
CA THR A 92 -21.43 -4.83 10.77
C THR A 92 -20.80 -4.93 9.38
N LEU A 93 -21.63 -5.21 8.37
CA LEU A 93 -21.16 -5.14 6.99
C LEU A 93 -20.88 -3.69 6.58
N PRO A 94 -19.91 -3.46 5.67
CA PRO A 94 -19.72 -2.14 5.08
C PRO A 94 -20.97 -1.72 4.31
N ASP A 95 -21.30 -0.43 4.27
CA ASP A 95 -22.46 0.10 3.53
C ASP A 95 -22.49 -0.34 2.06
N VAL A 96 -21.32 -0.32 1.43
CA VAL A 96 -21.12 -0.74 0.05
C VAL A 96 -19.98 -1.74 0.00
N SER A 97 -20.27 -2.92 -0.53
CA SER A 97 -19.29 -4.00 -0.69
C SER A 97 -18.13 -3.55 -1.59
N PRO A 98 -16.88 -3.54 -1.07
CA PRO A 98 -15.71 -3.14 -1.84
C PRO A 98 -15.32 -4.19 -2.91
N GLU A 99 -15.92 -5.37 -2.88
CA GLU A 99 -15.73 -6.45 -3.85
C GLU A 99 -16.71 -6.37 -5.02
N LYS A 100 -17.95 -5.93 -4.76
CA LYS A 100 -19.00 -5.82 -5.79
C LYS A 100 -19.05 -4.45 -6.46
N CYS A 101 -18.60 -3.39 -5.78
CA CYS A 101 -18.66 -2.04 -6.31
C CYS A 101 -17.70 -1.86 -7.50
N VAL A 102 -18.23 -1.36 -8.63
CA VAL A 102 -17.46 -1.01 -9.84
C VAL A 102 -17.35 0.50 -10.07
N GLU A 103 -17.72 1.31 -9.07
CA GLU A 103 -17.60 2.78 -9.10
C GLU A 103 -18.38 3.45 -10.25
N CYS A 104 -19.51 2.87 -10.66
CA CYS A 104 -20.34 3.44 -11.74
C CYS A 104 -21.01 4.78 -11.37
N ASN A 105 -20.86 5.27 -10.13
CA ASN A 105 -21.41 6.51 -9.60
C ASN A 105 -22.93 6.71 -9.63
N LYS A 106 -23.72 5.77 -10.19
CA LYS A 106 -25.19 5.86 -10.24
C LYS A 106 -25.87 6.12 -8.90
N CYS A 107 -25.31 5.58 -7.81
CA CYS A 107 -25.86 5.80 -6.47
C CYS A 107 -25.64 7.23 -5.95
N LEU A 108 -24.65 7.97 -6.45
CA LEU A 108 -24.40 9.36 -6.06
C LEU A 108 -25.50 10.31 -6.57
N GLU A 109 -26.13 9.99 -7.70
CA GLU A 109 -27.24 10.77 -8.27
C GLU A 109 -28.45 10.86 -7.33
N THR A 110 -28.54 9.96 -6.34
CA THR A 110 -29.61 9.97 -5.33
C THR A 110 -29.45 11.07 -4.28
N GLY A 111 -28.25 11.63 -4.13
CA GLY A 111 -27.90 12.55 -3.04
C GLY A 111 -27.79 11.89 -1.65
N LYS A 112 -28.05 10.58 -1.54
CA LYS A 112 -28.00 9.82 -0.26
C LYS A 112 -26.72 9.02 -0.07
N VAL A 113 -25.80 9.12 -1.02
CA VAL A 113 -24.51 8.42 -0.97
C VAL A 113 -23.41 9.45 -1.12
N ARG A 114 -22.49 9.46 -0.17
CA ARG A 114 -21.23 10.20 -0.26
C ARG A 114 -20.12 9.25 -0.67
N VAL A 115 -19.11 9.77 -1.36
CA VAL A 115 -17.95 8.99 -1.78
C VAL A 115 -16.69 9.61 -1.24
N ILE A 116 -15.80 8.75 -0.76
CA ILE A 116 -14.41 9.09 -0.46
C ILE A 116 -13.60 8.59 -1.64
N TYR A 117 -13.25 9.54 -2.53
CA TYR A 117 -12.45 9.27 -3.70
C TYR A 117 -11.04 8.84 -3.31
N ARG A 118 -10.46 7.91 -4.07
CA ARG A 118 -9.12 7.40 -3.83
C ARG A 118 -8.29 7.48 -5.10
N SER A 119 -7.05 7.94 -4.97
CA SER A 119 -6.11 8.04 -6.10
C SER A 119 -5.80 6.68 -6.72
N MET A 120 -5.85 5.60 -5.93
CA MET A 120 -5.78 4.22 -6.44
C MET A 120 -6.69 3.27 -5.65
N GLY A 121 -7.46 2.46 -6.39
CA GLY A 121 -8.32 1.41 -5.85
C GLY A 121 -9.80 1.76 -5.92
N ASN A 122 -10.65 0.94 -5.32
CA ASN A 122 -12.08 1.27 -5.24
C ASN A 122 -12.27 2.32 -4.13
N SER A 123 -12.75 3.50 -4.53
CA SER A 123 -13.34 4.55 -3.71
C SER A 123 -14.39 3.96 -2.78
N THR A 124 -14.54 4.57 -1.62
CA THR A 124 -15.48 4.09 -0.61
C THR A 124 -16.77 4.88 -0.72
N TYR A 125 -17.89 4.18 -0.88
CA TYR A 125 -19.23 4.76 -0.93
C TYR A 125 -19.90 4.52 0.42
N ILE A 126 -20.40 5.59 1.01
CA ILE A 126 -21.01 5.60 2.33
C ILE A 126 -22.44 6.09 2.14
N VAL A 127 -23.39 5.31 2.65
CA VAL A 127 -24.80 5.61 2.51
C VAL A 127 -25.23 6.36 3.76
N ASP A 128 -25.88 7.50 3.56
CA ASP A 128 -26.55 8.20 4.65
C ASP A 128 -27.86 7.47 4.98
N TRP A 129 -27.76 6.46 5.83
CA TRP A 129 -28.91 5.61 6.18
C TRP A 129 -29.99 6.37 6.95
N GLU A 130 -29.68 7.51 7.57
CA GLU A 130 -30.69 8.33 8.26
C GLU A 130 -31.67 8.98 7.27
N SER A 131 -31.24 9.26 6.04
CA SER A 131 -32.10 9.81 4.97
C SER A 131 -32.77 8.73 4.10
N VAL A 132 -32.56 7.44 4.39
CA VAL A 132 -33.12 6.31 3.64
C VAL A 132 -34.31 5.69 4.38
N GLU A 133 -35.52 5.89 3.85
CA GLU A 133 -36.75 5.32 4.46
C GLU A 133 -36.84 3.79 4.34
N ASN A 134 -36.41 3.23 3.20
CA ASN A 134 -36.46 1.79 2.94
C ASN A 134 -35.11 1.28 2.39
N PRO A 135 -34.26 0.69 3.24
CA PRO A 135 -32.95 0.18 2.85
C PRO A 135 -32.96 -0.87 1.73
N GLU A 136 -33.91 -1.82 1.78
CA GLU A 136 -34.07 -2.89 0.78
C GLU A 136 -34.41 -2.31 -0.60
N GLU A 137 -35.34 -1.36 -0.66
CA GLU A 137 -35.70 -0.64 -1.89
C GLU A 137 -34.49 0.13 -2.42
N PHE A 138 -33.81 0.88 -1.54
CA PHE A 138 -32.67 1.72 -1.89
C PHE A 138 -31.48 0.91 -2.43
N SER A 139 -31.20 -0.28 -1.89
CA SER A 139 -30.09 -1.10 -2.36
C SER A 139 -30.19 -1.48 -3.85
N LYS A 140 -31.41 -1.51 -4.42
CA LYS A 140 -31.67 -1.83 -5.82
C LYS A 140 -31.19 -0.73 -6.79
N VAL A 141 -30.88 0.47 -6.28
CA VAL A 141 -30.24 1.54 -7.06
C VAL A 141 -28.89 1.07 -7.61
N CYS A 142 -28.19 0.19 -6.88
CA CYS A 142 -26.94 -0.39 -7.36
C CYS A 142 -27.22 -1.58 -8.30
N PRO A 143 -26.93 -1.49 -9.61
CA PRO A 143 -27.16 -2.60 -10.54
C PRO A 143 -26.27 -3.81 -10.29
N PHE A 144 -25.20 -3.64 -9.50
CA PHE A 144 -24.25 -4.70 -9.13
C PHE A 144 -24.54 -5.30 -7.74
N GLY A 145 -25.62 -4.86 -7.06
CA GLY A 145 -25.97 -5.35 -5.72
C GLY A 145 -24.87 -5.13 -4.68
N ALA A 146 -24.14 -4.02 -4.79
CA ALA A 146 -23.04 -3.68 -3.91
C ALA A 146 -23.50 -2.97 -2.62
N ILE A 147 -24.65 -2.26 -2.64
CA ILE A 147 -25.21 -1.61 -1.45
C ILE A 147 -25.78 -2.70 -0.53
N ASN A 148 -25.34 -2.71 0.72
CA ASN A 148 -25.76 -3.67 1.74
C ASN A 148 -26.88 -3.06 2.60
N PRO A 149 -28.15 -3.52 2.47
CA PRO A 149 -29.27 -2.99 3.27
C PRO A 149 -29.29 -3.55 4.70
N ASP A 150 -28.53 -4.62 4.97
CA ASP A 150 -28.43 -5.24 6.29
C ASP A 150 -27.52 -4.42 7.22
N ARG A 151 -28.13 -3.82 8.24
CA ARG A 151 -27.49 -3.01 9.28
C ARG A 151 -27.29 -3.78 10.60
N GLY A 152 -27.59 -5.08 10.61
CA GLY A 152 -27.55 -5.89 11.83
C GLY A 152 -26.13 -6.03 12.37
N VAL A 153 -26.00 -5.86 13.69
CA VAL A 153 -24.77 -6.21 14.41
C VAL A 153 -24.64 -7.72 14.47
N ARG A 154 -23.48 -8.22 14.06
CA ARG A 154 -23.13 -9.63 14.02
C ARG A 154 -22.18 -9.94 15.16
N GLU A 155 -22.51 -10.98 15.93
CA GLU A 155 -21.58 -11.54 16.90
C GLU A 155 -20.84 -12.71 16.24
N GLU A 156 -19.50 -12.65 16.25
CA GLU A 156 -18.65 -13.68 15.66
C GLU A 156 -17.57 -14.10 16.65
N LYS A 157 -17.32 -15.41 16.75
CA LYS A 157 -16.23 -15.97 17.55
C LYS A 157 -15.14 -16.46 16.63
N VAL A 158 -13.93 -15.92 16.81
CA VAL A 158 -12.75 -16.26 16.03
C VAL A 158 -11.70 -16.85 16.96
N THR A 159 -11.02 -17.90 16.49
CA THR A 159 -9.87 -18.47 17.20
C THR A 159 -8.59 -18.12 16.45
N ALA A 160 -7.58 -17.64 17.17
CA ALA A 160 -6.29 -17.27 16.62
C ALA A 160 -5.17 -18.14 17.24
N ASP A 161 -4.28 -18.63 16.39
CA ASP A 161 -2.99 -19.18 16.80
C ASP A 161 -1.96 -18.07 17.00
N VAL A 162 -2.10 -16.98 16.23
CA VAL A 162 -1.26 -15.78 16.30
C VAL A 162 -2.15 -14.55 16.36
N PHE A 163 -1.88 -13.63 17.28
CA PHE A 163 -2.54 -12.32 17.33
C PHE A 163 -1.52 -11.20 17.12
N VAL A 164 -1.85 -10.22 16.28
CA VAL A 164 -0.98 -9.07 16.01
C VAL A 164 -1.74 -7.78 16.31
N ILE A 165 -1.16 -6.95 17.17
CA ILE A 165 -1.63 -5.60 17.46
C ILE A 165 -0.95 -4.66 16.48
N GLY A 166 -1.73 -3.98 15.64
CA GLY A 166 -1.23 -3.03 14.66
C GLY A 166 -2.13 -1.79 14.60
N SER A 167 -2.47 -1.30 15.79
CA SER A 167 -3.28 -0.11 16.02
C SER A 167 -2.78 1.07 15.18
N ASN A 168 -3.72 1.83 14.62
CA ASN A 168 -3.41 3.07 13.90
C ASN A 168 -3.09 4.19 14.89
N TYR A 169 -2.23 5.12 14.49
CA TYR A 169 -1.97 6.33 15.27
C TYR A 169 -3.26 7.12 15.55
N THR A 170 -3.21 8.01 16.52
CA THR A 170 -4.29 8.94 16.79
C THR A 170 -3.90 10.34 16.31
N PRO A 171 -4.70 11.01 15.47
CA PRO A 171 -4.44 12.39 15.06
C PRO A 171 -4.33 13.36 16.24
N GLU A 172 -3.58 14.45 16.05
CA GLU A 172 -3.53 15.56 17.01
C GLU A 172 -4.92 16.22 17.15
N GLU A 173 -5.17 16.76 18.34
CA GLU A 173 -6.36 17.52 18.63
C GLU A 173 -6.36 18.84 17.84
N MET A 174 -7.35 19.01 16.97
CA MET A 174 -7.49 20.22 16.11
C MET A 174 -7.57 21.52 16.92
N GLU A 175 -8.06 21.47 18.16
CA GLU A 175 -8.13 22.63 19.07
C GLU A 175 -6.74 23.24 19.32
N LYS A 176 -5.72 22.39 19.46
CA LYS A 176 -4.33 22.84 19.68
C LYS A 176 -3.71 23.51 18.46
N LEU A 177 -4.28 23.29 17.28
CA LEU A 177 -3.83 23.95 16.05
C LEU A 177 -4.35 25.38 15.93
N LYS A 178 -5.37 25.77 16.72
CA LYS A 178 -5.89 27.15 16.72
C LYS A 178 -4.85 28.17 17.12
N ASP A 179 -3.90 27.79 17.97
CA ASP A 179 -2.77 28.65 18.32
C ASP A 179 -1.90 29.00 17.10
N PHE A 180 -1.97 28.23 16.02
CA PHE A 180 -1.32 28.50 14.74
C PHE A 180 -2.25 29.20 13.74
N GLY A 181 -3.40 29.70 14.19
CA GLY A 181 -4.41 30.36 13.35
C GLY A 181 -5.33 29.38 12.60
N TYR A 182 -5.25 28.07 12.87
CA TYR A 182 -6.11 27.09 12.23
C TYR A 182 -7.59 27.33 12.58
N GLY A 183 -8.45 27.39 11.55
CA GLY A 183 -9.88 27.67 11.72
C GLY A 183 -10.23 29.15 11.94
N GLU A 184 -9.24 30.01 12.21
CA GLU A 184 -9.42 31.47 12.31
C GLU A 184 -8.92 32.20 11.06
N ILE A 185 -7.80 31.74 10.49
CA ILE A 185 -7.21 32.25 9.26
C ILE A 185 -7.48 31.24 8.15
N GLU A 186 -8.20 31.68 7.12
CA GLU A 186 -8.70 30.81 6.04
C GLU A 186 -7.57 30.11 5.27
N ASP A 187 -6.43 30.79 5.07
CA ASP A 187 -5.25 30.24 4.38
C ASP A 187 -4.27 29.49 5.32
N VAL A 188 -4.71 29.13 6.52
CA VAL A 188 -4.01 28.18 7.41
C VAL A 188 -4.71 26.83 7.32
N VAL A 189 -4.01 25.86 6.73
CA VAL A 189 -4.53 24.51 6.48
C VAL A 189 -3.63 23.44 7.06
N THR A 190 -4.16 22.24 7.26
CA THR A 190 -3.37 21.06 7.61
C THR A 190 -2.87 20.36 6.36
N ILE A 191 -1.76 19.62 6.48
CA ILE A 191 -1.26 18.79 5.39
C ILE A 191 -2.31 17.80 4.88
N ASP A 192 -3.13 17.20 5.75
CA ASP A 192 -4.19 16.28 5.35
C ASP A 192 -5.22 16.96 4.42
N GLN A 193 -5.54 18.24 4.64
CA GLN A 193 -6.41 19.01 3.74
C GLN A 193 -5.74 19.26 2.38
N VAL A 194 -4.45 19.58 2.39
CA VAL A 194 -3.67 19.81 1.17
C VAL A 194 -3.53 18.54 0.35
N GLU A 195 -3.25 17.39 0.97
CA GLU A 195 -3.21 16.10 0.29
C GLU A 195 -4.57 15.75 -0.36
N ASN A 196 -5.67 16.11 0.30
CA ASN A 196 -7.01 15.92 -0.24
C ASN A 196 -7.27 16.75 -1.51
N TRP A 197 -6.61 17.90 -1.71
CA TRP A 197 -6.75 18.70 -2.93
C TRP A 197 -6.26 17.97 -4.18
N PHE A 198 -5.30 17.05 -4.03
CA PHE A 198 -4.71 16.30 -5.14
C PHE A 198 -5.42 14.96 -5.42
N LEU A 199 -6.46 14.61 -4.64
CA LEU A 199 -7.17 13.34 -4.82
C LEU A 199 -7.86 13.26 -6.19
N GLY A 200 -7.54 12.20 -6.94
CA GLY A 200 -8.13 11.93 -8.25
C GLY A 200 -7.51 12.69 -9.44
N ILE A 201 -6.68 13.70 -9.17
CA ILE A 201 -5.98 14.51 -10.19
C ILE A 201 -4.45 14.37 -10.12
N GLY A 202 -3.91 13.98 -8.96
CA GLY A 202 -2.46 13.90 -8.72
C GLY A 202 -1.84 15.27 -8.43
N PRO A 203 -0.52 15.34 -8.19
CA PRO A 203 0.18 16.60 -7.95
C PRO A 203 0.08 17.52 -9.17
N ALA A 204 -0.65 18.62 -9.03
CA ALA A 204 -0.92 19.56 -10.11
C ALA A 204 -1.02 20.99 -9.55
N LEU A 205 -0.43 21.96 -10.23
CA LEU A 205 -0.33 23.34 -9.72
C LEU A 205 -1.71 23.99 -9.58
N GLU A 206 -2.65 23.64 -10.46
CA GLU A 206 -4.04 24.08 -10.44
C GLU A 206 -4.81 23.62 -9.20
N ALA A 207 -4.34 22.56 -8.53
CA ALA A 207 -4.94 22.06 -7.30
C ALA A 207 -4.41 22.77 -6.04
N LEU A 208 -3.23 23.38 -6.13
CA LEU A 208 -2.61 24.12 -5.03
C LEU A 208 -3.18 25.54 -4.97
N LYS A 209 -4.37 25.68 -4.37
CA LYS A 209 -5.09 26.95 -4.28
C LYS A 209 -5.27 27.41 -2.84
N ARG A 210 -5.16 28.72 -2.64
CA ARG A 210 -5.55 29.36 -1.38
C ARG A 210 -7.04 29.18 -1.11
N PRO A 211 -7.45 28.73 0.08
CA PRO A 211 -8.86 28.66 0.44
C PRO A 211 -9.60 30.01 0.34
N SER A 212 -8.94 31.13 0.65
CA SER A 212 -9.58 32.45 0.72
C SER A 212 -10.03 33.03 -0.62
N ASP A 213 -9.25 32.81 -1.68
CA ASP A 213 -9.49 33.43 -2.99
C ASP A 213 -9.35 32.50 -4.19
N GLY A 214 -8.93 31.24 -3.99
CA GLY A 214 -8.76 30.25 -5.05
C GLY A 214 -7.54 30.49 -5.94
N GLU A 215 -6.66 31.43 -5.59
CA GLU A 215 -5.45 31.73 -6.35
C GLU A 215 -4.28 30.84 -5.94
N THR A 216 -3.30 30.71 -6.84
CA THR A 216 -2.07 29.94 -6.54
C THR A 216 -1.14 30.77 -5.65
N PRO A 217 -0.64 30.23 -4.52
CA PRO A 217 0.22 30.99 -3.61
C PRO A 217 1.59 31.27 -4.23
N SER A 218 2.12 32.48 -4.05
CA SER A 218 3.50 32.82 -4.42
C SER A 218 4.49 32.55 -3.30
N SER A 219 4.00 32.36 -2.06
CA SER A 219 4.81 32.02 -0.89
C SER A 219 4.11 31.03 0.04
N VAL A 220 4.83 30.01 0.50
CA VAL A 220 4.29 28.93 1.34
C VAL A 220 5.14 28.75 2.59
N ALA A 221 4.48 28.68 3.74
CA ALA A 221 5.10 28.31 5.00
C ALA A 221 4.69 26.90 5.41
N LEU A 222 5.67 26.04 5.68
CA LEU A 222 5.45 24.68 6.16
C LEU A 222 5.85 24.64 7.63
N ILE A 223 4.89 24.49 8.53
CA ILE A 223 5.14 24.54 9.98
C ILE A 223 5.02 23.13 10.54
N VAL A 224 6.15 22.57 10.97
CA VAL A 224 6.20 21.31 11.73
C VAL A 224 5.85 21.63 13.16
N THR A 225 4.59 21.39 13.54
CA THR A 225 4.09 21.84 14.83
C THR A 225 4.56 20.98 15.98
N GLN A 226 5.10 19.77 15.73
CA GLN A 226 5.59 18.84 16.75
C GLN A 226 6.43 19.52 17.83
N GLY A 227 5.95 19.44 19.07
CA GLY A 227 6.59 20.03 20.24
C GLY A 227 6.53 21.56 20.33
N MET A 228 5.89 22.26 19.39
CA MET A 228 5.62 23.69 19.47
C MET A 228 4.32 23.92 20.26
N LYS A 229 4.28 24.97 21.09
CA LYS A 229 3.12 25.34 21.91
C LYS A 229 2.58 24.15 22.73
N GLU A 230 1.27 23.90 22.68
CA GLU A 230 0.62 22.79 23.40
C GLU A 230 0.54 21.48 22.60
N THR A 231 1.10 21.43 21.39
CA THR A 231 1.07 20.21 20.57
C THR A 231 1.95 19.12 21.16
N SER A 232 1.60 17.87 20.86
CA SER A 232 2.34 16.72 21.33
C SER A 232 3.80 16.76 20.88
N ASN A 233 4.70 16.49 21.82
CA ASN A 233 6.11 16.21 21.52
C ASN A 233 6.38 14.71 21.34
N CYS A 234 5.32 13.91 21.10
CA CYS A 234 5.50 12.51 20.80
C CYS A 234 6.28 12.39 19.50
N GLU A 235 7.45 11.75 19.55
CA GLU A 235 8.38 11.53 18.43
C GLU A 235 7.83 10.54 17.38
N GLY A 236 6.51 10.38 17.27
CA GLY A 236 5.87 9.54 16.26
C GLY A 236 5.83 10.21 14.89
N PHE A 237 5.83 9.38 13.83
CA PHE A 237 5.73 9.69 12.39
C PHE A 237 6.31 11.02 11.90
N GLU A 238 7.42 10.95 11.16
CA GLU A 238 8.28 12.05 10.67
C GLU A 238 7.56 13.25 9.99
N PRO A 239 7.02 14.23 10.74
CA PRO A 239 6.28 15.34 10.13
C PRO A 239 7.23 16.32 9.42
N PHE A 240 8.49 16.36 9.87
CA PHE A 240 9.56 17.14 9.25
C PHE A 240 9.92 16.63 7.85
N ILE A 241 10.10 15.33 7.68
CA ILE A 241 10.41 14.76 6.35
C ILE A 241 9.22 14.94 5.41
N HIS A 242 8.00 14.80 5.94
CA HIS A 242 6.79 15.11 5.17
C HIS A 242 6.81 16.57 4.69
N ALA A 243 7.11 17.54 5.56
CA ALA A 243 7.23 18.94 5.16
C ALA A 243 8.30 19.17 4.08
N VAL A 244 9.47 18.53 4.20
CA VAL A 244 10.53 18.59 3.18
C VAL A 244 10.02 18.08 1.82
N GLU A 245 9.29 16.96 1.81
CA GLU A 245 8.74 16.36 0.60
C GLU A 245 7.65 17.20 -0.04
N THR A 246 6.75 17.76 0.77
CA THR A 246 5.72 18.68 0.30
C THR A 246 6.37 19.90 -0.33
N GLY A 247 7.36 20.51 0.31
CA GLY A 247 8.10 21.65 -0.24
C GLY A 247 8.80 21.33 -1.56
N LEU A 248 9.49 20.20 -1.64
CA LEU A 248 10.11 19.72 -2.88
C LEU A 248 9.07 19.52 -3.99
N SER A 249 7.92 18.93 -3.68
CA SER A 249 6.86 18.68 -4.64
C SER A 249 6.26 19.99 -5.17
N ILE A 250 6.07 20.99 -4.29
CA ILE A 250 5.62 22.32 -4.70
C ILE A 250 6.67 22.98 -5.61
N LYS A 251 7.97 22.91 -5.28
CA LYS A 251 9.05 23.43 -6.14
C LYS A 251 9.18 22.70 -7.48
N GLU A 252 8.84 21.41 -7.54
CA GLU A 252 8.78 20.64 -8.79
C GLU A 252 7.63 21.12 -9.70
N LEU A 253 6.52 21.57 -9.12
CA LEU A 253 5.37 22.14 -9.85
C LEU A 253 5.63 23.58 -10.29
N ASP A 254 6.15 24.42 -9.39
CA ASP A 254 6.53 25.81 -9.68
C ASP A 254 7.77 26.22 -8.85
N PRO A 255 8.95 26.31 -9.49
CA PRO A 255 10.18 26.72 -8.80
C PRO A 255 10.16 28.14 -8.22
N SER A 256 9.25 29.01 -8.69
CA SER A 256 9.18 30.42 -8.31
C SER A 256 8.53 30.67 -6.95
N ILE A 257 7.76 29.71 -6.44
CA ILE A 257 7.09 29.82 -5.12
C ILE A 257 8.14 29.87 -4.02
N ASP A 258 8.12 30.89 -3.18
CA ASP A 258 9.02 30.99 -2.02
C ASP A 258 8.57 30.05 -0.90
N ILE A 259 9.47 29.26 -0.32
CA ILE A 259 9.10 28.23 0.66
C ILE A 259 10.03 28.27 1.86
N LYS A 260 9.43 28.34 3.06
CA LYS A 260 10.13 28.18 4.34
C LYS A 260 9.55 27.03 5.17
N VAL A 261 10.44 26.20 5.70
CA VAL A 261 10.10 25.13 6.66
C VAL A 261 10.49 25.59 8.05
N PHE A 262 9.53 25.64 8.97
CA PHE A 262 9.72 25.96 10.38
C PHE A 262 9.66 24.68 11.20
N SER A 263 10.70 24.40 11.99
CA SER A 263 10.79 23.19 12.84
C SER A 263 11.64 23.46 14.07
N ARG A 264 11.42 22.74 15.17
CA ARG A 264 12.29 22.75 16.35
C ARG A 264 13.61 22.03 16.09
N ASP A 265 13.50 20.85 15.45
CA ASP A 265 14.63 19.94 15.23
C ASP A 265 14.68 19.41 13.78
N LEU A 266 15.87 18.93 13.40
CA LEU A 266 16.11 18.27 12.12
C LEU A 266 15.91 16.76 12.27
N PHE A 267 14.66 16.31 12.21
CA PHE A 267 14.31 14.89 12.34
C PHE A 267 14.65 14.09 11.06
N THR A 268 15.90 13.63 10.95
CA THR A 268 16.48 12.96 9.76
C THR A 268 17.10 11.59 10.08
N TRP A 269 16.31 10.69 10.68
CA TRP A 269 16.74 9.38 11.20
C TRP A 269 17.04 8.34 10.10
N GLY A 270 16.36 8.45 8.96
CA GLY A 270 16.33 7.46 7.89
C GLY A 270 17.44 7.62 6.85
N LYS A 271 17.84 6.49 6.25
CA LYS A 271 18.81 6.48 5.14
C LYS A 271 18.33 7.35 3.98
N GLY A 272 19.13 8.37 3.65
CA GLY A 272 18.91 9.27 2.51
C GLY A 272 18.12 10.53 2.85
N GLN A 273 17.60 10.69 4.07
CA GLN A 273 16.83 11.87 4.46
C GLN A 273 17.67 13.15 4.50
N ILE A 274 18.92 13.10 4.99
CA ILE A 274 19.84 14.24 4.91
C ILE A 274 20.07 14.68 3.46
N SER A 275 20.19 13.71 2.53
CA SER A 275 20.32 14.02 1.10
C SER A 275 19.06 14.67 0.54
N LEU A 276 17.88 14.29 1.04
CA LEU A 276 16.61 14.90 0.66
C LEU A 276 16.51 16.36 1.16
N VAL A 277 16.89 16.62 2.41
CA VAL A 277 16.98 17.98 2.97
C VAL A 277 17.96 18.82 2.17
N LYS A 278 19.14 18.28 1.84
CA LYS A 278 20.12 18.97 0.99
C LYS A 278 19.54 19.32 -0.37
N ARG A 279 18.84 18.39 -1.02
CA ARG A 279 18.15 18.64 -2.28
C ARG A 279 17.11 19.76 -2.15
N ALA A 280 16.36 19.80 -1.05
CA ALA A 280 15.39 20.87 -0.78
C ALA A 280 16.08 22.24 -0.67
N MET A 281 17.20 22.32 0.05
CA MET A 281 18.02 23.53 0.13
C MET A 281 18.56 23.95 -1.25
N ASP A 282 19.05 23.00 -2.05
CA ASP A 282 19.55 23.26 -3.41
C ASP A 282 18.42 23.77 -4.35
N MET A 283 17.16 23.44 -4.07
CA MET A 283 15.97 23.96 -4.78
C MET A 283 15.44 25.28 -4.20
N GLY A 284 16.16 25.90 -3.26
CA GLY A 284 15.81 27.19 -2.69
C GLY A 284 14.73 27.15 -1.60
N ILE A 285 14.55 26.00 -0.93
CA ILE A 285 13.71 25.90 0.26
C ILE A 285 14.56 26.29 1.48
N GLU A 286 14.10 27.27 2.25
CA GLU A 286 14.78 27.71 3.47
C GLU A 286 14.29 26.95 4.71
N PHE A 287 15.22 26.57 5.58
CA PHE A 287 14.90 25.90 6.85
C PHE A 287 15.15 26.85 8.01
N VAL A 288 14.15 27.03 8.86
CA VAL A 288 14.20 27.91 10.02
C VAL A 288 14.02 27.08 11.28
N MET A 289 15.12 26.87 12.00
CA MET A 289 15.11 26.14 13.27
C MET A 289 14.71 27.07 14.41
N VAL A 290 13.54 26.82 15.01
CA VAL A 290 12.91 27.70 16.01
C VAL A 290 12.16 26.89 17.06
N GLU A 291 12.13 27.38 18.30
CA GLU A 291 11.33 26.74 19.35
C GLU A 291 9.82 26.90 19.11
N ASP A 292 9.38 28.09 18.68
CA ASP A 292 7.98 28.41 18.43
C ASP A 292 7.84 29.52 17.38
N VAL A 293 6.62 29.66 16.85
CA VAL A 293 6.21 30.72 15.91
C VAL A 293 4.89 31.37 16.31
N GLU A 294 4.75 32.67 16.04
CA GLU A 294 3.46 33.36 16.08
C GLU A 294 2.87 33.40 14.67
N VAL A 295 1.58 33.04 14.55
CA VAL A 295 0.86 33.02 13.26
C VAL A 295 -0.33 33.96 13.35
N GLY A 296 -0.30 35.04 12.57
CA GLY A 296 -1.35 36.07 12.55
C GLY A 296 -1.50 36.71 11.17
N GLY A 297 -1.38 35.93 10.10
CA GLY A 297 -1.27 36.39 8.70
C GLY A 297 0.15 36.76 8.27
N VAL A 298 1.04 36.96 9.24
CA VAL A 298 2.51 36.98 9.07
C VAL A 298 3.08 36.03 10.12
N ILE A 299 4.06 35.22 9.73
CA ILE A 299 4.75 34.29 10.63
C ILE A 299 5.93 35.04 11.26
N LYS A 300 5.99 35.06 12.59
CA LYS A 300 7.03 35.78 13.34
C LYS A 300 7.81 34.84 14.25
N TRP A 301 9.12 35.05 14.31
CA TRP A 301 10.03 34.34 15.22
C TRP A 301 11.30 35.18 15.43
N ASN A 302 11.86 35.23 16.65
CA ASN A 302 13.17 35.85 16.91
C ASN A 302 13.40 37.24 16.27
N ASN A 303 12.39 38.11 16.25
CA ASN A 303 12.36 39.43 15.57
C ASN A 303 12.44 39.41 14.02
N ASN A 304 12.33 38.23 13.41
CA ASN A 304 12.15 38.06 11.98
C ASN A 304 10.67 37.87 11.65
N GLU A 305 10.32 38.14 10.41
CA GLU A 305 8.98 37.94 9.89
C GLU A 305 9.02 37.32 8.50
N PHE A 306 8.02 36.51 8.19
CA PHE A 306 7.78 35.92 6.89
C PHE A 306 6.30 36.05 6.55
N ARG A 307 6.00 36.80 5.50
CA ARG A 307 4.64 36.88 4.97
C ARG A 307 4.43 35.71 4.03
N SER A 308 3.49 34.85 4.36
CA SER A 308 3.14 33.68 3.58
C SER A 308 1.72 33.81 3.04
N ASP A 309 1.53 33.44 1.78
CA ASP A 309 0.22 33.38 1.14
C ASP A 309 -0.58 32.13 1.54
N LEU A 310 0.11 31.03 1.88
CA LEU A 310 -0.49 29.79 2.33
C LEU A 310 0.37 29.15 3.43
N THR A 311 -0.22 28.90 4.59
CA THR A 311 0.45 28.21 5.70
C THR A 311 -0.08 26.78 5.82
N ILE A 312 0.82 25.80 5.74
CA ILE A 312 0.51 24.39 5.87
C ILE A 312 1.10 23.86 7.17
N LEU A 313 0.23 23.40 8.06
CA LEU A 313 0.58 22.79 9.33
C LEU A 313 0.83 21.29 9.15
N PHE A 314 1.86 20.78 9.80
CA PHE A 314 2.18 19.36 9.90
C PHE A 314 2.02 18.92 11.37
N PRO A 315 0.80 18.53 11.79
CA PRO A 315 0.54 18.12 13.16
C PRO A 315 1.30 16.84 13.53
N PRO A 316 1.77 16.71 14.78
CA PRO A 316 2.33 15.46 15.26
C PRO A 316 1.25 14.37 15.34
N GLN A 317 1.69 13.12 15.44
CA GLN A 317 0.80 12.01 15.78
C GLN A 317 0.87 11.70 17.27
N ARG A 318 -0.25 11.20 17.81
CA ARG A 318 -0.32 10.68 19.18
C ARG A 318 -0.32 9.15 19.18
N PRO A 319 0.17 8.53 20.27
CA PRO A 319 0.09 7.10 20.48
C PRO A 319 -1.35 6.59 20.29
N PRO A 320 -1.55 5.40 19.69
CA PRO A 320 -2.89 4.88 19.42
C PRO A 320 -3.76 4.79 20.68
N GLU A 321 -4.88 5.51 20.71
CA GLU A 321 -5.86 5.38 21.81
C GLU A 321 -6.41 3.95 21.93
N MET A 322 -6.48 3.23 20.80
CA MET A 322 -6.86 1.82 20.72
C MET A 322 -5.94 0.89 21.52
N ASN A 323 -4.69 1.29 21.80
CA ASN A 323 -3.76 0.47 22.56
C ASN A 323 -4.25 0.21 23.99
N ARG A 324 -4.92 1.18 24.62
CA ARG A 324 -5.44 1.01 25.98
C ARG A 324 -6.49 -0.09 26.05
N GLU A 325 -7.47 -0.01 25.16
CA GLU A 325 -8.57 -0.97 25.08
C GLU A 325 -8.05 -2.40 24.83
N ILE A 326 -7.15 -2.57 23.85
CA ILE A 326 -6.62 -3.90 23.53
C ILE A 326 -5.67 -4.41 24.62
N ALA A 327 -4.89 -3.53 25.26
CA ALA A 327 -4.01 -3.89 26.35
C ALA A 327 -4.77 -4.44 27.55
N GLU A 328 -5.88 -3.79 27.93
CA GLU A 328 -6.76 -4.27 28.99
C GLU A 328 -7.38 -5.63 28.66
N LYS A 329 -7.83 -5.84 27.42
CA LYS A 329 -8.48 -7.10 26.99
C LYS A 329 -7.48 -8.26 26.85
N LEU A 330 -6.26 -8.02 26.40
CA LEU A 330 -5.22 -9.05 26.24
C LEU A 330 -4.39 -9.29 27.51
N GLY A 331 -4.24 -8.27 28.34
CA GLY A 331 -3.29 -8.24 29.46
C GLY A 331 -1.84 -7.96 29.03
N VAL A 332 -1.63 -7.19 27.97
CA VAL A 332 -0.28 -6.69 27.60
C VAL A 332 0.00 -5.36 28.31
N GLU A 333 1.28 -5.03 28.49
CA GLU A 333 1.70 -3.78 29.14
C GLU A 333 1.80 -2.63 28.12
N LEU A 334 1.51 -1.42 28.58
CA LEU A 334 1.83 -0.18 27.87
C LEU A 334 3.08 0.46 28.46
N ASP A 335 3.83 1.20 27.64
CA ASP A 335 4.87 2.10 28.10
C ASP A 335 4.30 3.43 28.61
N GLU A 336 5.18 4.33 29.06
CA GLU A 336 4.83 5.66 29.57
C GLU A 336 4.20 6.60 28.54
N LYS A 337 4.41 6.33 27.23
CA LYS A 337 3.80 7.07 26.13
C LYS A 337 2.42 6.50 25.77
N GLY A 338 2.10 5.28 26.17
CA GLY A 338 0.86 4.58 25.82
C GLY A 338 0.99 3.66 24.61
N CYS A 339 2.22 3.34 24.19
CA CYS A 339 2.51 2.34 23.16
C CYS A 339 2.55 0.93 23.79
N ILE A 340 2.30 -0.11 22.99
CA ILE A 340 2.46 -1.50 23.44
C ILE A 340 3.92 -1.75 23.78
N LYS A 341 4.20 -2.17 25.02
CA LYS A 341 5.55 -2.48 25.47
C LYS A 341 6.02 -3.80 24.88
N THR A 342 7.20 -3.78 24.27
CA THR A 342 7.83 -4.96 23.64
C THR A 342 9.07 -5.43 24.40
N GLY A 343 9.52 -6.66 24.09
CA GLY A 343 10.73 -7.24 24.63
C GLY A 343 11.99 -6.85 23.85
N LEU A 344 13.06 -7.65 24.05
CA LEU A 344 14.33 -7.48 23.34
C LEU A 344 14.17 -7.58 21.81
N ILE A 345 13.27 -8.46 21.36
CA ILE A 345 12.81 -8.49 19.98
C ILE A 345 11.66 -7.48 19.89
N PRO A 346 11.81 -6.37 19.15
CA PRO A 346 10.96 -5.18 19.28
C PRO A 346 9.55 -5.33 18.69
N VAL A 347 9.09 -6.56 18.47
CA VAL A 347 7.71 -6.89 18.04
C VAL A 347 7.05 -7.93 18.95
N GLU A 348 7.79 -8.53 19.88
CA GLU A 348 7.26 -9.52 20.82
C GLU A 348 6.69 -8.82 22.06
N THR A 349 5.47 -9.21 22.44
CA THR A 349 4.86 -8.75 23.70
C THR A 349 5.22 -9.68 24.85
N SER A 350 4.77 -9.36 26.06
CA SER A 350 4.89 -10.25 27.23
C SER A 350 4.06 -11.54 27.11
N ILE A 351 3.22 -11.67 26.08
CA ILE A 351 2.32 -12.79 25.87
C ILE A 351 2.81 -13.63 24.68
N PRO A 352 3.02 -14.95 24.85
CA PRO A 352 3.36 -15.84 23.75
C PRO A 352 2.35 -15.78 22.59
N HIS A 353 2.87 -15.74 21.37
CA HIS A 353 2.12 -15.66 20.10
C HIS A 353 1.28 -14.37 19.91
N VAL A 354 1.48 -13.37 20.78
CA VAL A 354 0.94 -12.02 20.62
C VAL A 354 2.08 -11.09 20.27
N TYR A 355 1.96 -10.42 19.12
CA TYR A 355 2.95 -9.49 18.59
C TYR A 355 2.36 -8.09 18.46
N ALA A 356 3.21 -7.07 18.40
CA ALA A 356 2.82 -5.69 18.14
C ALA A 356 3.73 -5.07 17.08
N VAL A 357 3.17 -4.25 16.18
CA VAL A 357 3.89 -3.72 15.01
C VAL A 357 3.54 -2.26 14.71
N GLY A 358 4.47 -1.54 14.07
CA GLY A 358 4.26 -0.19 13.56
C GLY A 358 3.93 0.83 14.64
N GLU A 359 2.90 1.64 14.39
CA GLU A 359 2.48 2.73 15.26
C GLU A 359 2.02 2.24 16.64
N SER A 360 1.60 0.99 16.76
CA SER A 360 1.21 0.39 18.05
C SER A 360 2.36 0.34 19.06
N ILE A 361 3.61 0.27 18.61
CA ILE A 361 4.82 0.22 19.43
C ILE A 361 5.64 1.51 19.36
N GLY A 362 5.08 2.57 18.74
CA GLY A 362 5.69 3.90 18.70
C GLY A 362 6.75 4.10 17.60
N HIS A 363 6.73 3.30 16.53
CA HIS A 363 7.72 3.41 15.46
C HIS A 363 7.66 4.72 14.65
N PHE A 364 8.81 5.07 14.10
CA PHE A 364 9.13 6.40 13.59
C PHE A 364 8.84 6.55 12.10
N THR A 365 9.03 5.48 11.31
CA THR A 365 8.94 5.54 9.84
C THR A 365 8.13 4.40 9.23
N ASN A 366 7.58 4.63 8.03
CA ASN A 366 6.95 3.57 7.24
C ASN A 366 7.90 2.39 6.95
N ILE A 367 9.22 2.62 6.87
CA ILE A 367 10.19 1.54 6.67
C ILE A 367 10.27 0.64 7.89
N ASP A 368 10.30 1.21 9.09
CA ASP A 368 10.39 0.44 10.33
C ASP A 368 9.13 -0.41 10.52
N SER A 369 7.96 0.18 10.25
CA SER A 369 6.69 -0.53 10.20
C SER A 369 6.69 -1.74 9.23
N LEU A 370 7.36 -1.63 8.07
CA LEU A 370 7.50 -2.77 7.13
C LEU A 370 8.51 -3.82 7.62
N ASN A 371 9.54 -3.39 8.35
CA ASN A 371 10.51 -4.29 8.96
C ASN A 371 9.85 -5.12 10.08
N ASP A 372 9.00 -4.51 10.91
CA ASP A 372 8.24 -5.21 11.96
C ASP A 372 7.40 -6.33 11.39
N ALA A 373 6.67 -6.03 10.32
CA ALA A 373 5.84 -7.00 9.62
C ALA A 373 6.66 -8.18 9.07
N SER A 374 7.93 -7.93 8.72
CA SER A 374 8.86 -8.96 8.24
C SER A 374 9.46 -9.75 9.41
N ALA A 375 9.68 -9.11 10.56
CA ALA A 375 10.10 -9.76 11.80
C ALA A 375 9.01 -10.70 12.33
N VAL A 376 7.74 -10.27 12.40
CA VAL A 376 6.61 -11.12 12.83
C VAL A 376 6.47 -12.36 11.94
N ALA A 377 6.52 -12.19 10.61
CA ALA A 377 6.52 -13.32 9.70
C ALA A 377 7.71 -14.26 9.92
N SER A 378 8.85 -13.72 10.38
CA SER A 378 10.03 -14.50 10.68
C SER A 378 9.87 -15.38 11.91
N LEU A 379 9.35 -14.77 12.99
CA LEU A 379 9.06 -15.40 14.27
C LEU A 379 7.99 -16.48 14.14
N VAL A 380 6.82 -16.11 13.60
CA VAL A 380 5.66 -17.00 13.43
C VAL A 380 6.04 -18.25 12.65
N PHE A 381 6.75 -18.10 11.53
CA PHE A 381 7.21 -19.25 10.76
C PHE A 381 8.20 -20.14 11.52
N SER A 382 9.09 -19.54 12.32
CA SER A 382 10.11 -20.32 13.05
C SER A 382 9.50 -21.16 14.15
N GLU A 383 8.31 -20.78 14.63
CA GLU A 383 7.56 -21.51 15.65
C GLU A 383 6.54 -22.49 15.06
N PHE A 384 5.79 -22.06 14.04
CA PHE A 384 4.67 -22.83 13.48
C PHE A 384 4.94 -23.44 12.10
N GLY A 385 6.06 -23.09 11.45
CA GLY A 385 6.41 -23.52 10.10
C GLY A 385 5.63 -22.79 8.99
N LYS A 386 5.61 -23.36 7.78
CA LYS A 386 4.60 -22.98 6.77
C LYS A 386 3.23 -23.42 7.27
N ALA A 387 2.17 -22.72 6.91
CA ALA A 387 0.81 -23.20 7.14
C ALA A 387 0.26 -23.91 5.88
N SER A 388 -0.91 -24.56 6.01
CA SER A 388 -1.43 -25.52 5.03
C SER A 388 -2.02 -24.90 3.77
N VAL A 389 -2.31 -23.59 3.76
CA VAL A 389 -2.87 -22.94 2.57
C VAL A 389 -1.77 -22.79 1.51
N LYS A 390 -1.81 -23.65 0.50
CA LYS A 390 -0.93 -23.50 -0.67
C LYS A 390 -1.35 -22.26 -1.45
N ALA A 391 -0.38 -21.42 -1.80
CA ALA A 391 -0.59 -20.42 -2.85
C ALA A 391 -1.17 -21.13 -4.08
N GLN A 392 -2.15 -20.51 -4.75
CA GLN A 392 -2.75 -21.09 -5.95
C GLN A 392 -1.66 -21.29 -6.99
N ALA A 393 -1.35 -22.55 -7.30
CA ALA A 393 -0.47 -22.88 -8.39
C ALA A 393 -1.16 -22.48 -9.71
N PRO A 394 -0.41 -21.99 -10.71
CA PRO A 394 -0.94 -21.89 -12.06
C PRO A 394 -1.49 -23.25 -12.51
N GLU A 395 -2.58 -23.23 -13.27
CA GLU A 395 -3.01 -24.39 -14.04
C GLU A 395 -1.95 -24.76 -15.09
N GLU A 396 -2.05 -25.98 -15.63
CA GLU A 396 -1.16 -26.44 -16.70
C GLU A 396 -1.20 -25.46 -17.89
N GLU A 397 -0.03 -25.05 -18.34
CA GLU A 397 0.11 -24.05 -19.38
C GLU A 397 -0.51 -24.54 -20.70
N VAL A 398 -1.36 -23.71 -21.30
CA VAL A 398 -1.96 -23.99 -22.60
C VAL A 398 -0.87 -23.96 -23.65
N ARG A 399 -0.67 -25.10 -24.32
CA ARG A 399 0.31 -25.22 -25.40
C ARG A 399 -0.19 -24.47 -26.64
N ILE A 400 0.52 -23.39 -26.99
CA ILE A 400 0.30 -22.64 -28.22
C ILE A 400 1.44 -22.94 -29.18
N ASP A 401 1.11 -23.33 -30.41
CA ASP A 401 2.10 -23.55 -31.45
C ASP A 401 2.73 -22.21 -31.86
N GLN A 402 4.04 -22.08 -31.67
CA GLN A 402 4.82 -20.89 -32.03
C GLN A 402 4.73 -20.57 -33.52
N TYR A 403 4.58 -21.59 -34.37
CA TYR A 403 4.55 -21.43 -35.83
C TYR A 403 3.14 -21.30 -36.41
N ALA A 404 2.10 -21.39 -35.56
CA ALA A 404 0.73 -21.19 -36.02
C ALA A 404 0.52 -19.73 -36.45
N GLU A 405 -0.28 -19.55 -37.51
CA GLU A 405 -0.65 -18.21 -37.97
C GLU A 405 -1.28 -17.40 -36.82
N PRO A 406 -0.83 -16.15 -36.59
CA PRO A 406 -1.39 -15.32 -35.53
C PRO A 406 -2.90 -15.10 -35.71
N ARG A 407 -3.62 -15.29 -34.61
CA ARG A 407 -5.07 -15.09 -34.44
C ARG A 407 -5.25 -14.24 -33.19
N THR A 408 -5.27 -12.93 -33.39
CA THR A 408 -5.32 -11.95 -32.31
C THR A 408 -6.77 -11.71 -31.90
N GLY A 409 -7.08 -12.04 -30.65
CA GLY A 409 -8.28 -11.60 -29.97
C GLY A 409 -8.07 -10.23 -29.37
N VAL A 410 -8.85 -9.24 -29.81
CA VAL A 410 -8.85 -7.88 -29.26
C VAL A 410 -10.08 -7.71 -28.37
N TYR A 411 -9.85 -7.60 -27.07
CA TYR A 411 -10.89 -7.42 -26.06
C TYR A 411 -10.83 -5.99 -25.55
N VAL A 412 -11.88 -5.20 -25.76
CA VAL A 412 -11.94 -3.76 -25.45
C VAL A 412 -12.88 -3.51 -24.28
N CYS A 413 -12.40 -2.85 -23.23
CA CYS A 413 -13.25 -2.47 -22.09
C CYS A 413 -14.09 -1.25 -22.44
N ARG A 414 -15.42 -1.39 -22.49
CA ARG A 414 -16.32 -0.24 -22.67
C ARG A 414 -16.13 0.81 -21.60
N CYS A 415 -15.82 0.37 -20.38
CA CYS A 415 -15.49 1.23 -19.26
C CYS A 415 -14.42 2.27 -19.62
N ALA A 416 -13.43 1.90 -20.43
CA ALA A 416 -12.23 2.68 -20.72
C ALA A 416 -12.38 3.61 -21.93
N LEU A 417 -13.46 3.47 -22.70
CA LEU A 417 -13.70 4.26 -23.92
C LEU A 417 -14.33 5.63 -23.66
N GLY A 418 -14.88 5.87 -22.47
CA GLY A 418 -15.59 7.11 -22.19
C GLY A 418 -16.77 7.28 -23.15
N GLU A 419 -16.76 8.37 -23.92
CA GLU A 419 -17.80 8.72 -24.90
C GLU A 419 -17.49 8.24 -26.33
N ILE A 420 -16.37 7.54 -26.54
CA ILE A 420 -16.00 7.05 -27.88
C ILE A 420 -17.01 6.02 -28.38
N ASP A 421 -17.42 6.17 -29.64
CA ASP A 421 -18.24 5.20 -30.36
C ASP A 421 -17.49 3.87 -30.57
N GLY A 422 -17.97 2.83 -29.90
CA GLY A 422 -17.40 1.49 -29.98
C GLY A 422 -17.66 0.77 -31.31
N GLU A 423 -18.68 1.15 -32.09
CA GLU A 423 -18.97 0.50 -33.38
C GLU A 423 -17.97 0.92 -34.44
N MET A 424 -17.71 2.22 -34.59
CA MET A 424 -16.68 2.71 -35.51
C MET A 424 -15.29 2.17 -35.16
N LEU A 425 -14.96 2.13 -33.87
CA LEU A 425 -13.70 1.57 -33.41
C LEU A 425 -13.60 0.07 -33.71
N ARG A 426 -14.70 -0.69 -33.55
CA ARG A 426 -14.76 -2.12 -33.89
C ARG A 426 -14.40 -2.37 -35.34
N GLU A 427 -15.04 -1.67 -36.29
CA GLU A 427 -14.80 -1.88 -37.72
C GLU A 427 -13.33 -1.69 -38.09
N LYS A 428 -12.69 -0.66 -37.52
CA LYS A 428 -11.26 -0.40 -37.72
C LYS A 428 -10.38 -1.52 -37.18
N ILE A 429 -10.68 -2.03 -35.98
CA ILE A 429 -9.93 -3.12 -35.35
C ILE A 429 -10.10 -4.42 -36.14
N GLU A 430 -11.31 -4.74 -36.60
CA GLU A 430 -11.60 -5.92 -37.41
C GLU A 430 -10.87 -5.86 -38.78
N GLY A 431 -10.59 -4.67 -39.28
CA GLY A 431 -9.76 -4.45 -40.48
C GLY A 431 -8.25 -4.65 -40.29
N LEU A 432 -7.76 -4.88 -39.07
CA LEU A 432 -6.34 -5.14 -38.82
C LEU A 432 -5.93 -6.56 -39.25
N PRO A 433 -4.71 -6.75 -39.80
CA PRO A 433 -4.24 -8.07 -40.19
C PRO A 433 -4.12 -8.99 -38.97
N HIS A 434 -4.47 -10.26 -39.15
CA HIS A 434 -4.40 -11.31 -38.12
C HIS A 434 -5.29 -11.10 -36.89
N VAL A 435 -6.23 -10.16 -36.92
CA VAL A 435 -7.29 -10.07 -35.90
C VAL A 435 -8.39 -11.07 -36.25
N SER A 436 -8.57 -12.08 -35.40
CA SER A 436 -9.60 -13.12 -35.60
C SER A 436 -10.89 -12.83 -34.82
N LYS A 437 -10.80 -11.99 -33.78
CA LYS A 437 -11.91 -11.70 -32.89
C LYS A 437 -11.79 -10.30 -32.30
N VAL A 438 -12.90 -9.56 -32.29
CA VAL A 438 -13.02 -8.29 -31.59
C VAL A 438 -14.22 -8.34 -30.66
N GLU A 439 -14.01 -8.10 -29.38
CA GLU A 439 -15.07 -8.16 -28.38
C GLU A 439 -15.05 -6.96 -27.45
N PHE A 440 -16.22 -6.32 -27.31
CA PHE A 440 -16.41 -5.20 -26.40
C PHE A 440 -17.15 -5.72 -25.17
N MET A 441 -16.52 -5.55 -24.01
CA MET A 441 -17.01 -6.11 -22.76
C MET A 441 -17.11 -5.02 -21.71
N ASP A 442 -18.12 -5.16 -20.85
CA ASP A 442 -18.26 -4.31 -19.68
C ASP A 442 -17.30 -4.85 -18.60
N TYR A 443 -16.30 -4.04 -18.26
CA TYR A 443 -15.32 -4.33 -17.21
C TYR A 443 -14.52 -5.64 -17.44
N LEU A 444 -13.51 -5.59 -18.31
CA LEU A 444 -12.58 -6.72 -18.56
C LEU A 444 -11.88 -7.28 -17.32
N CYS A 445 -11.81 -6.50 -16.24
CA CYS A 445 -11.23 -6.92 -14.96
C CYS A 445 -12.13 -7.83 -14.11
N LEU A 446 -13.33 -8.19 -14.58
CA LEU A 446 -14.20 -9.15 -13.90
C LEU A 446 -13.80 -10.60 -14.23
N ASN A 447 -14.00 -11.52 -13.28
CA ASN A 447 -13.70 -12.95 -13.48
C ASN A 447 -14.43 -13.54 -14.69
N SER A 448 -15.69 -13.15 -14.92
CA SER A 448 -16.48 -13.58 -16.07
C SER A 448 -15.85 -13.19 -17.42
N ALA A 449 -15.19 -12.03 -17.49
CA ALA A 449 -14.48 -11.59 -18.68
C ALA A 449 -13.20 -12.40 -18.88
N ILE A 450 -12.44 -12.65 -17.81
CA ILE A 450 -11.22 -13.45 -17.85
C ILE A 450 -11.51 -14.90 -18.26
N GLU A 451 -12.59 -15.50 -17.73
CA GLU A 451 -13.03 -16.85 -18.12
C GLU A 451 -13.40 -16.93 -19.60
N LYS A 452 -14.00 -15.86 -20.15
CA LYS A 452 -14.32 -15.82 -21.58
C LYS A 452 -13.07 -15.77 -22.46
N VAL A 453 -12.11 -14.92 -22.10
CA VAL A 453 -10.81 -14.84 -22.79
C VAL A 453 -10.08 -16.18 -22.73
N GLU A 454 -10.07 -16.82 -21.54
CA GLU A 454 -9.49 -18.16 -21.35
C GLU A 454 -10.13 -19.20 -22.27
N GLN A 455 -11.47 -19.24 -22.33
CA GLN A 455 -12.21 -20.18 -23.18
C GLN A 455 -11.88 -20.00 -24.67
N ASP A 456 -11.76 -18.76 -25.13
CA ASP A 456 -11.39 -18.48 -26.53
C ASP A 456 -10.00 -19.01 -26.88
N VAL A 457 -9.03 -18.87 -25.97
CA VAL A 457 -7.68 -19.41 -26.17
C VAL A 457 -7.72 -20.94 -26.17
N ARG A 458 -8.41 -21.55 -25.21
CA ARG A 458 -8.52 -23.02 -25.10
C ARG A 458 -9.26 -23.65 -26.28
N ARG A 459 -10.24 -22.96 -26.87
CA ARG A 459 -10.90 -23.38 -28.12
C ARG A 459 -10.02 -23.23 -29.36
N GLY A 460 -8.95 -22.44 -29.27
CA GLY A 460 -8.06 -22.13 -30.39
C GLY A 460 -8.55 -20.98 -31.28
N ASP A 461 -9.62 -20.28 -30.89
CA ASP A 461 -10.19 -19.13 -31.62
C ASP A 461 -9.18 -17.98 -31.71
N VAL A 462 -8.34 -17.85 -30.67
CA VAL A 462 -7.28 -16.86 -30.54
C VAL A 462 -6.00 -17.51 -30.02
N ASN A 463 -4.84 -17.02 -30.46
CA ASN A 463 -3.52 -17.41 -29.96
C ASN A 463 -2.63 -16.20 -29.62
N ARG A 464 -3.19 -14.99 -29.69
CA ARG A 464 -2.65 -13.71 -29.22
C ARG A 464 -3.79 -12.91 -28.58
N ILE A 465 -3.50 -12.17 -27.52
CA ILE A 465 -4.51 -11.46 -26.72
C ILE A 465 -4.10 -10.01 -26.57
N VAL A 466 -4.91 -9.09 -27.11
CA VAL A 466 -4.81 -7.66 -26.82
C VAL A 466 -5.94 -7.26 -25.88
N LEU A 467 -5.59 -6.74 -24.72
CA LEU A 467 -6.53 -6.20 -23.74
C LEU A 467 -6.54 -4.66 -23.86
N GLY A 468 -7.53 -4.10 -24.56
CA GLY A 468 -7.80 -2.66 -24.58
C GLY A 468 -8.42 -2.22 -23.26
N ALA A 469 -7.61 -1.74 -22.32
CA ALA A 469 -8.02 -1.50 -20.95
C ALA A 469 -7.50 -0.17 -20.38
N CYS A 470 -7.69 0.00 -19.07
CA CYS A 470 -7.31 1.23 -18.37
C CYS A 470 -5.80 1.35 -18.13
N SER A 471 -5.36 1.15 -16.89
CA SER A 471 -3.94 1.17 -16.50
C SER A 471 -3.27 -0.20 -16.65
N PRO A 472 -2.07 -0.29 -17.24
CA PRO A 472 -1.30 -1.52 -17.25
C PRO A 472 -0.80 -1.89 -15.84
N TRP A 473 -0.49 -0.89 -15.01
CA TRP A 473 0.09 -1.08 -13.69
C TRP A 473 -0.90 -1.66 -12.68
N HIS A 474 -2.14 -1.21 -12.73
CA HIS A 474 -3.14 -1.62 -11.75
C HIS A 474 -4.02 -2.78 -12.24
N ARG A 475 -4.87 -2.53 -13.25
CA ARG A 475 -5.84 -3.54 -13.75
C ARG A 475 -5.25 -4.42 -14.83
N GLY A 476 -4.30 -3.94 -15.62
CA GLY A 476 -3.58 -4.73 -16.63
C GLY A 476 -2.84 -5.91 -16.03
N LEU A 477 -1.96 -5.63 -15.06
CA LEU A 477 -1.22 -6.65 -14.32
C LEU A 477 -2.14 -7.63 -13.57
N PHE A 478 -3.31 -7.18 -13.14
CA PHE A 478 -4.34 -8.09 -12.60
C PHE A 478 -4.80 -9.11 -13.63
N MET A 479 -5.25 -8.64 -14.80
CA MET A 479 -5.79 -9.51 -15.85
C MET A 479 -4.73 -10.47 -16.38
N GLN A 480 -3.51 -9.97 -16.59
CA GLN A 480 -2.34 -10.77 -16.97
C GLN A 480 -2.08 -11.89 -15.95
N ASN A 481 -1.99 -11.57 -14.66
CA ASN A 481 -1.82 -12.59 -13.62
C ASN A 481 -3.02 -13.55 -13.51
N ALA A 482 -4.25 -13.06 -13.70
CA ALA A 482 -5.45 -13.88 -13.66
C ALA A 482 -5.49 -14.89 -14.82
N LEU A 483 -5.00 -14.51 -15.99
CA LEU A 483 -4.80 -15.39 -17.14
C LEU A 483 -3.60 -16.34 -16.92
N ARG A 484 -2.51 -15.86 -16.31
CA ARG A 484 -1.35 -16.68 -15.93
C ARG A 484 -1.74 -17.84 -15.02
N LEU A 485 -2.54 -17.54 -13.99
CA LEU A 485 -3.03 -18.56 -13.05
C LEU A 485 -3.92 -19.62 -13.72
N ARG A 486 -4.50 -19.31 -14.88
CA ARG A 486 -5.28 -20.24 -15.73
C ARG A 486 -4.42 -20.92 -16.82
N GLY A 487 -3.10 -20.83 -16.72
CA GLY A 487 -2.18 -21.45 -17.65
C GLY A 487 -2.03 -20.71 -18.99
N ILE A 488 -2.41 -19.43 -19.09
CA ILE A 488 -2.20 -18.67 -20.33
C ILE A 488 -0.77 -18.07 -20.33
N PRO A 489 0.06 -18.36 -21.36
CA PRO A 489 1.41 -17.82 -21.45
C PRO A 489 1.39 -16.29 -21.51
N GLN A 490 2.26 -15.64 -20.73
CA GLN A 490 2.30 -14.16 -20.73
C GLN A 490 2.89 -13.58 -22.02
N SER A 491 3.68 -14.36 -22.78
CA SER A 491 4.29 -13.90 -24.03
C SER A 491 3.27 -13.58 -25.13
N ILE A 492 2.03 -14.07 -25.00
CA ILE A 492 0.96 -13.86 -25.97
C ILE A 492 -0.05 -12.76 -25.56
N ILE A 493 0.19 -12.07 -24.43
CA ILE A 493 -0.71 -11.03 -23.91
C ILE A 493 -0.04 -9.67 -24.02
N ASP A 494 -0.76 -8.69 -24.54
CA ASP A 494 -0.39 -7.28 -24.46
C ASP A 494 -1.59 -6.44 -24.00
N ILE A 495 -1.32 -5.33 -23.32
CA ILE A 495 -2.34 -4.41 -22.82
C ILE A 495 -2.23 -3.12 -23.62
N ALA A 496 -3.30 -2.77 -24.33
CA ALA A 496 -3.43 -1.47 -24.97
C ALA A 496 -4.02 -0.47 -23.97
N GLU A 497 -3.26 0.57 -23.64
CA GLU A 497 -3.56 1.56 -22.59
C GLU A 497 -4.58 2.63 -23.06
N ILE A 498 -5.76 2.18 -23.47
CA ILE A 498 -6.74 3.04 -24.13
C ILE A 498 -7.36 4.09 -23.20
N ARG A 499 -7.27 3.93 -21.86
CA ARG A 499 -7.71 4.98 -20.92
C ARG A 499 -6.61 5.98 -20.61
N GLU A 500 -5.51 5.53 -20.01
CA GLU A 500 -4.49 6.42 -19.44
C GLU A 500 -3.70 7.16 -20.51
N MET A 501 -3.41 6.49 -21.63
CA MET A 501 -2.71 7.11 -22.76
C MET A 501 -3.67 7.59 -23.86
N GLY A 502 -4.84 6.97 -23.94
CA GLY A 502 -5.91 7.32 -24.89
C GLY A 502 -6.88 8.36 -24.31
N VAL A 503 -8.00 7.93 -23.74
CA VAL A 503 -9.14 8.82 -23.45
C VAL A 503 -8.89 9.89 -22.39
N SER A 504 -8.28 9.53 -21.25
CA SER A 504 -8.24 10.40 -20.06
C SER A 504 -7.47 11.72 -20.23
N PRO A 505 -6.31 11.76 -20.91
CA PRO A 505 -5.58 13.01 -21.13
C PRO A 505 -6.23 13.95 -22.16
N HIS A 506 -7.14 13.44 -23.00
CA HIS A 506 -7.64 14.18 -24.18
C HIS A 506 -9.12 14.57 -24.06
N LYS A 507 -9.62 14.82 -22.84
CA LYS A 507 -11.03 15.19 -22.61
C LYS A 507 -11.47 16.47 -23.33
N GLU A 508 -10.54 17.36 -23.66
CA GLU A 508 -10.80 18.64 -24.33
C GLU A 508 -10.71 18.55 -25.87
N TYR A 509 -10.34 17.38 -26.41
CA TYR A 509 -10.14 17.18 -27.85
C TYR A 509 -11.39 16.64 -28.54
N VAL A 510 -11.39 16.74 -29.87
CA VAL A 510 -12.43 16.20 -30.73
C VAL A 510 -12.43 14.67 -30.65
N LEU A 511 -13.60 14.07 -30.40
CA LEU A 511 -13.74 12.63 -30.14
C LEU A 511 -13.17 11.75 -31.25
N GLU A 512 -13.29 12.16 -32.53
CA GLU A 512 -12.68 11.44 -33.64
C GLU A 512 -11.16 11.32 -33.51
N GLU A 513 -10.46 12.38 -33.09
CA GLU A 513 -9.00 12.36 -32.90
C GLU A 513 -8.60 11.44 -31.74
N VAL A 514 -9.36 11.46 -30.65
CA VAL A 514 -9.15 10.57 -29.51
C VAL A 514 -9.38 9.10 -29.92
N MET A 515 -10.39 8.84 -30.75
CA MET A 515 -10.69 7.51 -31.28
C MET A 515 -9.57 6.98 -32.20
N GLU A 516 -8.99 7.82 -33.05
CA GLU A 516 -7.81 7.43 -33.85
C GLU A 516 -6.63 7.06 -32.94
N LYS A 517 -6.39 7.82 -31.88
CA LYS A 517 -5.32 7.50 -30.92
C LYS A 517 -5.58 6.17 -30.19
N VAL A 518 -6.82 5.92 -29.76
CA VAL A 518 -7.22 4.65 -29.14
C VAL A 518 -7.02 3.49 -30.12
N PHE A 519 -7.39 3.67 -31.38
CA PHE A 519 -7.16 2.69 -32.44
C PHE A 519 -5.66 2.42 -32.65
N ASP A 520 -4.83 3.47 -32.71
CA ASP A 520 -3.38 3.35 -32.89
C ASP A 520 -2.72 2.59 -31.72
N LEU A 521 -3.16 2.80 -30.48
CA LEU A 521 -2.69 2.04 -29.32
C LEU A 521 -3.01 0.54 -29.45
N ILE A 522 -4.24 0.21 -29.85
CA ILE A 522 -4.65 -1.19 -30.08
C ILE A 522 -3.87 -1.81 -31.23
N LYS A 523 -3.70 -1.07 -32.33
CA LYS A 523 -2.94 -1.48 -33.51
C LYS A 523 -1.47 -1.74 -33.18
N LEU A 524 -0.86 -0.90 -32.34
CA LEU A 524 0.51 -1.09 -31.86
C LEU A 524 0.63 -2.40 -31.07
N SER A 525 -0.28 -2.65 -30.13
CA SER A 525 -0.31 -3.88 -29.33
C SER A 525 -0.53 -5.14 -30.18
N ALA A 526 -1.46 -5.09 -31.13
CA ALA A 526 -1.69 -6.20 -32.06
C ALA A 526 -0.44 -6.47 -32.91
N LYS A 527 0.21 -5.43 -33.42
CA LYS A 527 1.43 -5.54 -34.22
C LYS A 527 2.62 -6.06 -33.41
N LYS A 528 2.71 -5.70 -32.13
CA LYS A 528 3.74 -6.21 -31.20
C LYS A 528 3.60 -7.73 -31.04
N LEU A 529 2.38 -8.22 -30.87
CA LEU A 529 2.10 -9.65 -30.70
C LEU A 529 2.23 -10.48 -31.98
N TYR A 530 2.05 -9.86 -33.16
CA TYR A 530 2.26 -10.51 -34.44
C TYR A 530 3.68 -11.09 -34.58
N GLY A 531 4.70 -10.32 -34.19
CA GLY A 531 6.10 -10.74 -34.24
C GLY A 531 6.63 -11.36 -32.94
N ALA A 532 5.77 -11.56 -31.94
CA ALA A 532 6.18 -12.09 -30.65
C ALA A 532 6.30 -13.62 -30.70
N ASP A 533 7.44 -14.11 -30.21
CA ASP A 533 7.63 -15.53 -29.94
C ASP A 533 6.69 -16.02 -28.84
N VAL A 534 6.14 -17.21 -29.03
CA VAL A 534 5.38 -17.90 -27.99
C VAL A 534 6.37 -18.70 -27.15
N TYR A 535 6.51 -18.35 -25.88
CA TYR A 535 7.33 -19.08 -24.93
C TYR A 535 6.69 -19.07 -23.55
N SER A 536 6.88 -20.17 -22.84
CA SER A 536 6.54 -20.28 -21.43
C SER A 536 7.42 -19.36 -20.60
N GLU A 537 6.92 -18.91 -19.45
CA GLU A 537 7.76 -18.14 -18.53
C GLU A 537 9.00 -18.96 -18.15
N PRO A 538 10.21 -18.37 -18.18
CA PRO A 538 11.41 -19.09 -17.77
C PRO A 538 11.27 -19.49 -16.30
N VAL A 539 11.22 -20.81 -16.06
CA VAL A 539 11.30 -21.36 -14.71
C VAL A 539 12.78 -21.44 -14.37
N VAL A 540 13.19 -20.62 -13.41
CA VAL A 540 14.54 -20.65 -12.87
C VAL A 540 14.51 -21.45 -11.57
N ASP A 541 15.32 -22.50 -11.48
CA ASP A 541 15.59 -23.15 -10.22
C ASP A 541 16.36 -22.20 -9.30
N ILE A 542 15.79 -21.93 -8.14
CA ILE A 542 16.41 -21.08 -7.11
C ILE A 542 17.16 -22.00 -6.15
N ASN A 543 18.45 -21.75 -5.95
CA ASN A 543 19.18 -22.41 -4.88
C ASN A 543 18.65 -21.89 -3.54
N GLN A 544 18.07 -22.78 -2.73
CA GLN A 544 17.53 -22.44 -1.41
C GLN A 544 18.63 -22.32 -0.34
N THR A 545 19.62 -21.48 -0.62
CA THR A 545 20.76 -21.19 0.26
C THR A 545 20.83 -19.68 0.48
N ILE A 546 21.05 -19.27 1.72
CA ILE A 546 21.22 -17.86 2.10
C ILE A 546 22.72 -17.55 2.23
N ALA A 547 23.14 -16.39 1.74
CA ALA A 547 24.44 -15.82 2.06
C ALA A 547 24.22 -14.49 2.79
N ILE A 548 24.81 -14.34 3.98
CA ILE A 548 24.76 -13.12 4.79
C ILE A 548 26.17 -12.54 4.83
N VAL A 549 26.31 -11.27 4.46
CA VAL A 549 27.58 -10.55 4.49
C VAL A 549 27.50 -9.51 5.60
N GLY A 550 28.40 -9.62 6.58
CA GLY A 550 28.47 -8.70 7.71
C GLY A 550 28.27 -9.39 9.06
N SER A 551 28.77 -8.73 10.10
CA SER A 551 28.84 -9.23 11.48
C SER A 551 28.16 -8.30 12.48
N ASP A 552 27.29 -7.41 12.02
CA ASP A 552 26.45 -6.60 12.89
C ASP A 552 25.28 -7.42 13.48
N LEU A 553 24.58 -6.83 14.44
CA LEU A 553 23.45 -7.49 15.11
C LEU A 553 22.37 -7.94 14.10
N SER A 554 22.08 -7.14 13.08
CA SER A 554 21.09 -7.45 12.04
C SER A 554 21.46 -8.70 11.26
N GLY A 555 22.73 -8.82 10.84
CA GLY A 555 23.27 -10.00 10.15
C GLY A 555 23.23 -11.25 11.02
N LEU A 556 23.60 -11.12 12.30
CA LEU A 556 23.55 -12.22 13.27
C LEU A 556 22.13 -12.71 13.53
N ILE A 557 21.17 -11.80 13.76
CA ILE A 557 19.75 -12.14 13.92
C ILE A 557 19.18 -12.80 12.65
N ALA A 558 19.53 -12.30 11.47
CA ALA A 558 19.11 -12.91 10.21
C ALA A 558 19.65 -14.35 10.07
N GLY A 559 20.92 -14.57 10.42
CA GLY A 559 21.54 -15.90 10.45
C GLY A 559 20.88 -16.82 11.48
N TYR A 560 20.53 -16.28 12.65
CA TYR A 560 19.93 -17.01 13.75
C TYR A 560 18.57 -17.59 13.34
N TYR A 561 17.70 -16.73 12.79
CA TYR A 561 16.39 -17.18 12.32
C TYR A 561 16.47 -18.05 11.05
N ALA A 562 17.47 -17.85 10.18
CA ALA A 562 17.71 -18.77 9.07
C ALA A 562 18.14 -20.17 9.56
N GLY A 563 19.02 -20.21 10.56
CA GLY A 563 19.49 -21.43 11.22
C GLY A 563 18.37 -22.18 11.96
N LYS A 564 17.55 -21.46 12.73
CA LYS A 564 16.36 -22.01 13.41
C LYS A 564 15.38 -22.66 12.43
N ARG A 565 15.35 -22.19 11.18
CA ARG A 565 14.54 -22.75 10.08
C ARG A 565 15.21 -23.90 9.32
N GLY A 566 16.46 -24.22 9.63
CA GLY A 566 17.24 -25.23 8.92
C GLY A 566 17.59 -24.84 7.48
N ILE A 567 17.57 -23.55 7.13
CA ILE A 567 17.96 -23.08 5.80
C ILE A 567 19.48 -23.03 5.74
N ASN A 568 20.06 -23.66 4.71
CA ASN A 568 21.50 -23.62 4.47
C ASN A 568 21.95 -22.16 4.34
N THR A 569 22.84 -21.73 5.23
CA THR A 569 23.22 -20.32 5.38
C THR A 569 24.73 -20.20 5.50
N TYR A 570 25.33 -19.39 4.64
CA TYR A 570 26.73 -18.98 4.74
C TYR A 570 26.79 -17.58 5.31
N MET A 571 27.43 -17.41 6.46
CA MET A 571 27.67 -16.10 7.05
C MET A 571 29.12 -15.71 6.83
N LEU A 572 29.33 -14.73 5.95
CA LEU A 572 30.63 -14.17 5.62
C LEU A 572 30.87 -12.95 6.52
N LEU A 573 31.77 -13.09 7.49
CA LEU A 573 32.05 -12.09 8.52
C LEU A 573 33.39 -11.40 8.23
N PRO A 574 33.40 -10.15 7.68
CA PRO A 574 34.65 -9.45 7.37
C PRO A 574 35.44 -9.06 8.61
N ALA A 575 34.74 -8.87 9.73
CA ALA A 575 35.30 -8.55 11.03
C ALA A 575 34.55 -9.32 12.11
N LYS A 576 35.16 -9.42 13.30
CA LYS A 576 34.47 -9.98 14.47
C LYS A 576 33.23 -9.15 14.80
N PRO A 577 32.14 -9.77 15.25
CA PRO A 577 30.97 -9.04 15.72
C PRO A 577 31.32 -8.07 16.85
N THR A 578 30.81 -6.85 16.76
CA THR A 578 30.82 -5.87 17.85
C THR A 578 29.40 -5.73 18.38
N ILE A 579 29.00 -6.65 19.24
CA ILE A 579 27.70 -6.71 19.91
C ILE A 579 27.87 -6.62 21.42
N SER A 580 26.82 -6.19 22.14
CA SER A 580 26.83 -6.15 23.60
C SER A 580 26.89 -7.55 24.20
N ASP A 581 27.41 -7.66 25.43
CA ASP A 581 27.51 -8.93 26.16
C ASP A 581 26.14 -9.61 26.32
N GLU A 582 25.07 -8.82 26.48
CA GLU A 582 23.68 -9.30 26.57
C GLU A 582 23.18 -10.01 25.31
N LEU A 583 23.80 -9.74 24.15
CA LEU A 583 23.43 -10.30 22.85
C LEU A 583 24.43 -11.31 22.33
N PHE A 584 25.54 -11.53 23.05
CA PHE A 584 26.62 -12.41 22.60
C PHE A 584 26.17 -13.86 22.44
N TRP A 585 25.16 -14.29 23.21
CA TRP A 585 24.55 -15.62 23.09
C TRP A 585 24.08 -15.94 21.67
N ILE A 586 23.66 -14.94 20.87
CA ILE A 586 23.21 -15.16 19.48
C ILE A 586 24.36 -15.74 18.65
N TYR A 587 25.56 -15.17 18.82
CA TYR A 587 26.74 -15.61 18.08
C TYR A 587 27.19 -17.01 18.50
N ASP A 588 27.12 -17.32 19.79
CA ASP A 588 27.39 -18.68 20.28
C ASP A 588 26.36 -19.68 19.74
N GLU A 589 25.07 -19.34 19.75
CA GLU A 589 23.99 -20.21 19.29
C GLU A 589 24.05 -20.45 17.76
N LEU A 590 24.52 -19.48 16.97
CA LEU A 590 24.75 -19.64 15.54
C LEU A 590 25.69 -20.82 15.22
N SER A 591 26.71 -21.04 16.06
CA SER A 591 27.67 -22.13 15.88
C SER A 591 27.05 -23.53 16.14
N THR A 592 25.88 -23.59 16.78
CA THR A 592 25.18 -24.84 17.09
C THR A 592 24.30 -25.32 15.95
N PHE A 593 23.96 -24.45 14.98
CA PHE A 593 23.13 -24.82 13.84
C PHE A 593 23.95 -25.51 12.75
N ASN A 594 23.65 -26.79 12.47
CA ASN A 594 24.28 -27.53 11.36
C ASN A 594 24.04 -26.88 9.98
N SER A 595 22.99 -26.09 9.82
CA SER A 595 22.65 -25.40 8.58
C SER A 595 23.37 -24.06 8.42
N VAL A 596 24.06 -23.57 9.45
CA VAL A 596 24.78 -22.28 9.41
C VAL A 596 26.28 -22.53 9.37
N LYS A 597 26.95 -21.94 8.39
CA LYS A 597 28.41 -21.93 8.29
C LYS A 597 28.92 -20.51 8.49
N LEU A 598 29.60 -20.29 9.62
CA LEU A 598 30.33 -19.06 9.89
C LEU A 598 31.69 -19.10 9.17
N ILE A 599 32.00 -18.05 8.41
CA ILE A 599 33.27 -17.87 7.73
C ILE A 599 33.79 -16.49 8.15
N GLU A 600 34.89 -16.48 8.88
CA GLU A 600 35.44 -15.28 9.51
C GLU A 600 36.61 -14.70 8.73
N SER A 601 36.91 -13.42 9.01
CA SER A 601 38.01 -12.69 8.38
C SER A 601 37.92 -12.66 6.85
N VAL A 602 36.68 -12.64 6.33
CA VAL A 602 36.40 -12.76 4.91
C VAL A 602 36.62 -11.43 4.19
N LYS A 603 37.37 -11.46 3.09
CA LYS A 603 37.45 -10.34 2.15
C LYS A 603 36.73 -10.69 0.85
N ILE A 604 35.58 -10.07 0.61
CA ILE A 604 34.82 -10.27 -0.62
C ILE A 604 35.54 -9.63 -1.80
N LYS A 605 35.79 -10.42 -2.85
CA LYS A 605 36.39 -9.98 -4.11
C LYS A 605 35.33 -9.53 -5.11
N SER A 606 34.31 -10.35 -5.31
CA SER A 606 33.23 -10.06 -6.25
C SER A 606 31.95 -10.79 -5.88
N ILE A 607 30.82 -10.20 -6.27
CA ILE A 607 29.49 -10.83 -6.22
C ILE A 607 28.92 -10.72 -7.63
N THR A 608 28.65 -11.87 -8.26
CA THR A 608 28.09 -11.94 -9.62
C THR A 608 26.85 -12.84 -9.63
N GLY A 609 26.15 -12.92 -10.77
CA GLY A 609 24.95 -13.74 -10.93
C GLY A 609 23.66 -12.92 -10.97
N TYR A 610 22.54 -13.55 -10.63
CA TYR A 610 21.20 -12.98 -10.70
C TYR A 610 20.33 -13.45 -9.53
N VAL A 611 19.13 -12.88 -9.38
CA VAL A 611 18.22 -13.15 -8.25
C VAL A 611 18.02 -14.66 -8.06
N GLY A 612 18.36 -15.16 -6.87
CA GLY A 612 18.26 -16.57 -6.49
C GLY A 612 19.48 -17.42 -6.82
N ASN A 613 20.46 -16.90 -7.58
CA ASN A 613 21.65 -17.62 -8.05
C ASN A 613 22.87 -16.68 -8.08
N TYR A 614 23.33 -16.27 -6.90
CA TYR A 614 24.51 -15.43 -6.73
C TYR A 614 25.78 -16.27 -6.52
N LEU A 615 26.88 -15.82 -7.10
CA LEU A 615 28.23 -16.35 -6.90
C LEU A 615 29.06 -15.32 -6.13
N ILE A 616 29.60 -15.72 -4.98
CA ILE A 616 30.41 -14.86 -4.12
C ILE A 616 31.85 -15.40 -4.11
N ASP A 617 32.77 -14.60 -4.64
CA ASP A 617 34.21 -14.87 -4.59
C ASP A 617 34.80 -14.12 -3.38
N TYR A 618 35.55 -14.83 -2.54
CA TYR A 618 36.10 -14.30 -1.30
C TYR A 618 37.46 -14.91 -0.96
N GLU A 619 38.27 -14.15 -0.20
CA GLU A 619 39.54 -14.57 0.42
C GLU A 619 39.43 -14.71 1.93
#